data_AF-A0A963KIN4-F1
#
_entry.id   AF-A0A963KIN4-F1
#
_cell.length_a   1.000
_cell.length_b   1.000
_cell.length_c   1.000
_cell.angle_alpha   90.00
_cell.angle_beta   90.00
_cell.angle_gamma   90.00
#
_symmetry.space_group_name_H-M   'P 1'
#
loop_
_entity.id
_entity.type
_entity.pdbx_description
1 polymer ?
#
loop_
_entity_poly.entity_id
_entity_poly.type
_entity_poly.pdbx_seq_one_letter_code
_entity_poly.pdbx_strand_id
1 'polypeptide(L)' 'MMIRSRLLAPLALLAAACLMAPVVQAQAKPPLKILVGFPPGGSADVIARLIGDAMRDDFGAIIVE' A
#
# COMPACT_ATOMS: atom_id res chain seq x y z
N MET A 1 -10.18 -36.99 -36.22
CA MET A 1 -9.96 -35.54 -36.02
C MET A 1 -10.96 -34.99 -34.98
N MET A 2 -10.87 -35.35 -33.69
CA MET A 2 -11.87 -34.95 -32.65
C MET A 2 -11.23 -34.43 -31.35
N ILE A 3 -9.91 -34.24 -31.34
CA ILE A 3 -9.15 -33.88 -30.14
C ILE A 3 -9.03 -32.35 -29.99
N ARG A 4 -9.16 -31.60 -31.10
CA ARG A 4 -8.99 -30.13 -31.13
C ARG A 4 -10.04 -29.35 -30.36
N SER A 5 -11.27 -29.87 -30.24
CA SER A 5 -12.38 -29.20 -29.54
C SER A 5 -12.34 -29.38 -28.02
N ARG A 6 -11.63 -30.39 -27.50
CA ARG A 6 -11.59 -30.69 -26.06
C ARG A 6 -10.74 -29.70 -25.25
N LEU A 7 -9.85 -28.97 -25.90
CA LEU A 7 -8.97 -27.98 -25.28
C LEU A 7 -9.62 -26.58 -25.16
N LEU A 8 -10.72 -26.33 -25.86
CA LEU A 8 -11.39 -25.02 -25.85
C LEU A 8 -12.19 -24.78 -24.56
N ALA A 9 -12.81 -25.82 -24.02
CA ALA A 9 -13.59 -25.74 -22.78
C ALA A 9 -12.77 -25.30 -21.54
N PRO A 10 -11.59 -25.89 -21.25
CA PRO A 10 -10.79 -25.44 -20.10
C PRO A 10 -10.22 -24.03 -20.31
N LEU A 11 -9.91 -23.64 -21.55
CA LEU A 11 -9.39 -22.32 -21.86
C LEU A 11 -10.43 -21.22 -21.63
N ALA A 12 -11.68 -21.48 -22.02
CA ALA A 12 -12.81 -20.59 -21.77
C ALA A 12 -13.10 -20.42 -20.27
N LEU A 13 -12.99 -21.51 -19.49
CA LEU A 13 -13.18 -21.48 -18.05
C LEU A 13 -12.08 -20.65 -17.35
N LEU A 14 -10.82 -20.78 -17.80
CA LEU A 14 -9.70 -20.00 -17.27
C LEU A 14 -9.86 -18.50 -17.56
N ALA A 15 -10.30 -18.15 -18.78
CA ALA A 15 -10.54 -16.78 -19.18
C ALA A 15 -11.68 -16.14 -18.37
N ALA A 16 -12.76 -16.89 -18.12
CA ALA A 16 -13.85 -16.46 -17.25
C ALA A 16 -13.39 -16.25 -15.79
N ALA A 17 -12.49 -17.09 -15.29
CA ALA A 17 -11.93 -16.95 -13.95
C ALA A 17 -11.06 -15.67 -13.81
N CYS A 18 -10.28 -15.31 -14.84
CA CYS A 18 -9.49 -14.07 -14.84
C CYS A 18 -10.36 -12.81 -14.81
N LEU A 19 -11.56 -12.83 -15.41
CA LEU A 19 -12.51 -11.71 -15.38
C LEU A 19 -13.17 -11.51 -14.01
N MET A 20 -13.20 -12.55 -13.18
CA MET A 20 -13.76 -12.52 -11.82
C MET A 20 -12.68 -12.29 -10.75
N ALA A 21 -11.41 -12.11 -11.14
CA ALA A 21 -10.35 -11.85 -10.19
C ALA A 21 -10.55 -10.48 -9.52
N PRO A 22 -10.54 -10.40 -8.18
CA PRO A 22 -10.63 -9.12 -7.50
C PRO A 22 -9.42 -8.26 -7.87
N VAL A 23 -9.68 -7.01 -8.26
CA VAL A 23 -8.63 -6.03 -8.47
C VAL A 23 -8.07 -5.64 -7.11
N VAL A 24 -6.95 -6.25 -6.73
CA VAL A 24 -6.20 -5.84 -5.54
C VAL A 24 -5.49 -4.53 -5.88
N GLN A 25 -6.01 -3.42 -5.38
CA GLN A 25 -5.33 -2.13 -5.44
C GLN A 25 -4.35 -2.04 -4.26
N ALA A 26 -3.07 -1.84 -4.54
CA ALA A 26 -2.11 -1.48 -3.49
C ALA A 26 -2.53 -0.11 -2.94
N GLN A 27 -3.01 -0.07 -1.70
CA GLN A 27 -3.42 1.19 -1.08
C GLN A 27 -2.19 2.07 -0.89
N ALA A 28 -2.26 3.31 -1.39
CA ALA A 28 -1.25 4.32 -1.10
C ALA A 28 -1.11 4.43 0.43
N LYS A 29 0.09 4.22 0.94
CA LYS A 29 0.35 4.24 2.38
C LYS A 29 0.19 5.68 2.87
N PRO A 30 -0.76 5.98 3.77
CA PRO A 30 -0.93 7.34 4.27
C PRO A 30 0.33 7.78 5.03
N PRO A 31 0.63 9.09 5.07
CA PRO A 31 1.76 9.59 5.82
C PRO A 31 1.63 9.23 7.31
N LEU A 32 2.74 8.85 7.93
CA LEU A 32 2.80 8.57 9.36
C LEU A 32 2.65 9.87 10.13
N LYS A 33 1.86 9.87 11.21
CA LYS A 33 1.64 11.05 12.05
C LYS A 33 2.25 10.83 13.43
N ILE A 34 3.12 11.75 13.84
CA ILE A 34 3.68 11.80 15.20
C ILE A 34 2.92 12.88 15.95
N LEU A 35 2.12 12.48 16.95
CA LEU A 35 1.38 13.41 17.79
C LEU A 35 2.26 13.84 18.98
N VAL A 36 2.49 15.14 19.09
CA VAL A 36 3.24 15.80 20.15
C VAL A 36 2.25 16.58 21.01
N GLY A 37 2.12 16.19 22.28
CA GLY A 37 1.19 16.83 23.23
C GLY A 37 1.60 18.22 23.72
N PHE A 38 2.49 18.90 22.99
CA PHE A 38 3.11 20.17 23.35
C PHE A 38 3.05 21.14 22.17
N PRO A 39 3.11 22.47 22.40
CA PRO A 39 3.12 23.45 21.33
C PRO A 39 4.31 23.24 20.35
N PRO A 40 4.12 23.59 19.06
CA PRO A 40 5.17 23.48 18.06
C PRO A 40 6.37 24.37 18.41
N GLY A 41 7.57 23.91 18.09
CA GLY A 41 8.83 24.59 18.42
C GLY A 41 9.35 24.34 19.85
N GLY A 42 8.63 23.58 20.69
CA GLY A 42 9.15 23.08 21.96
C GLY A 42 10.18 21.95 21.79
N SER A 43 10.89 21.58 22.86
CA SER A 43 11.88 20.49 22.82
C SER A 43 11.29 19.17 22.34
N ALA A 44 10.04 18.87 22.72
CA ALA A 44 9.32 17.68 22.28
C ALA A 44 9.05 17.67 20.76
N ASP A 45 8.65 18.81 20.18
CA ASP A 45 8.43 18.94 18.72
C ASP A 45 9.76 18.80 17.95
N VAL A 46 10.84 19.39 18.46
CA VAL A 46 12.18 19.28 17.83
C VAL A 46 12.66 17.83 17.82
N ILE A 47 12.51 17.10 18.94
CA ILE A 47 12.89 15.68 19.02
C ILE A 47 12.01 14.84 18.08
N ALA A 48 10.70 15.09 18.05
CA ALA A 48 9.78 14.39 17.16
C ALA A 48 10.13 14.59 15.67
N ARG A 49 10.54 15.79 15.28
CA ARG A 49 11.03 16.08 13.91
C ARG A 49 12.29 15.29 13.59
N LEU A 50 13.27 15.25 14.50
CA LEU A 50 14.49 14.48 14.32
C LEU A 50 14.21 12.98 14.16
N ILE A 51 13.28 12.44 14.95
CA ILE A 51 12.84 11.05 14.84
C ILE A 51 12.13 10.81 13.50
N GLY A 52 11.23 11.71 13.10
CA GLY A 52 10.53 11.63 11.82
C GLY A 52 11.46 11.66 10.62
N ASP A 53 12.50 12.49 10.65
CA ASP A 53 13.50 12.52 9.60
C ASP A 53 14.31 11.22 9.52
N ALA A 54 14.69 10.63 10.67
CA ALA A 54 15.42 9.37 10.71
C ALA A 54 14.60 8.15 10.24
N MET A 55 13.27 8.19 10.38
CA MET A 55 12.36 7.10 9.99
C MET A 55 11.82 7.23 8.56
N ARG A 56 12.20 8.30 7.84
CA ARG A 56 11.65 8.63 6.53
C ARG A 56 11.90 7.55 5.47
N ASP A 57 13.03 6.86 5.54
CA ASP A 57 13.42 5.84 4.57
C ASP A 57 12.52 4.59 4.64
N ASP A 58 12.05 4.23 5.83
CA ASP A 58 11.24 3.03 6.08
C ASP A 58 9.74 3.28 5.93
N PHE A 59 9.28 4.50 6.26
CA PHE A 59 7.86 4.83 6.38
C PHE A 59 7.36 5.88 5.38
N GLY A 60 8.25 6.48 4.59
CA GLY A 60 7.90 7.50 3.61
C GLY A 60 7.61 8.85 4.27
N ALA A 61 6.51 9.50 3.87
CA ALA A 61 6.18 10.82 4.40
C ALA A 61 5.76 10.75 5.88
N ILE A 62 6.42 11.53 6.73
CA ILE A 62 6.14 11.64 8.16
C ILE A 62 5.74 13.09 8.47
N ILE A 63 4.66 13.26 9.24
CA ILE A 63 4.11 14.55 9.65
C ILE A 63 4.13 14.61 11.18
N VAL A 64 4.61 15.72 11.73
CA VAL A 64 4.63 15.99 13.18
C VAL A 64 3.55 17.02 13.48
N GLU A 65 2.62 16.67 14.37
CA GLU A 65 1.45 17.46 14.77
C GLU A 65 1.45 17.69 16.28
#